data_AF-A0A966UMV6-F1
#
_entry.id   AF-A0A966UMV6-F1
#
_cell.length_a   1.000
_cell.length_b   1.000
_cell.length_c   1.000
_cell.angle_alpha   90.00
_cell.angle_beta   90.00
_cell.angle_gamma   90.00
#
_symmetry.space_group_name_H-M   'P 1'
#
loop_
_entity.id
_entity.type
_entity.pdbx_description
1 polymer ?
#
loop_
_entity_poly.entity_id
_entity_poly.type
_entity_poly.pdbx_seq_one_letter_code
_entity_poly.pdbx_strand_id
1 'polypeptide(L)' 'MTVTAPKVIFEREGYRFVQKGIIELNGMPDFRMQKKDYYTKRWNDIYLFDNQMQCLTAMEDIEYAKWLDPDCVPAYRHYT' A
#
# COMPACT_ATOMS: atom_id res chain seq x y z
N MET A 1 16.77 -16.30 8.38
CA MET A 1 15.60 -15.41 8.43
C MET A 1 14.53 -15.99 7.52
N THR A 2 13.45 -16.53 8.07
CA THR A 2 12.33 -17.03 7.26
C THR A 2 11.58 -15.82 6.70
N VAL A 3 11.60 -15.63 5.38
CA VAL A 3 10.79 -14.59 4.73
C VAL A 3 9.32 -15.03 4.84
N THR A 4 8.63 -14.56 5.88
CA THR A 4 7.20 -14.81 6.04
C THR A 4 6.46 -14.03 4.95
N ALA A 5 5.51 -14.68 4.28
CA ALA A 5 4.66 -14.01 3.31
C ALA A 5 3.95 -12.80 3.97
N PRO A 6 3.85 -11.65 3.28
CA PRO A 6 3.19 -10.47 3.84
C PRO A 6 1.73 -10.77 4.18
N LYS A 7 1.29 -10.39 5.38
CA LYS A 7 -0.10 -10.54 5.82
C LYS A 7 -0.94 -9.48 5.13
N VAL A 8 -1.97 -9.91 4.41
CA VAL A 8 -2.98 -9.02 3.82
C VAL A 8 -3.87 -8.47 4.92
N ILE A 9 -4.07 -7.16 4.93
CA ILE A 9 -4.96 -6.50 5.89
C ILE A 9 -6.20 -5.97 5.20
N PHE A 10 -6.05 -5.45 3.96
CA PHE A 10 -7.15 -4.86 3.22
C PHE A 10 -6.89 -4.93 1.71
N GLU A 11 -7.94 -5.04 0.91
CA GLU A 11 -7.88 -4.98 -0.56
C GLU A 11 -9.02 -4.09 -1.07
N ARG A 12 -8.71 -3.16 -1.97
CA ARG A 12 -9.70 -2.25 -2.57
C ARG A 12 -9.20 -1.71 -3.91
N GLU A 13 -10.08 -1.72 -4.92
CA GLU A 13 -9.92 -1.00 -6.19
C GLU A 13 -8.53 -1.16 -6.87
N GLY A 14 -7.99 -2.39 -6.85
CA GLY A 14 -6.70 -2.71 -7.49
C GLY A 14 -5.47 -2.54 -6.59
N TYR A 15 -5.67 -2.05 -5.37
CA TYR A 15 -4.66 -1.97 -4.33
C TYR A 15 -4.88 -3.02 -3.24
N ARG A 16 -3.77 -3.41 -2.61
CA ARG A 16 -3.74 -4.26 -1.43
C ARG A 16 -2.81 -3.67 -0.38
N PHE A 17 -3.21 -3.71 0.87
CA PHE A 17 -2.44 -3.23 2.00
C PHE A 17 -1.95 -4.41 2.82
N VAL A 18 -0.66 -4.40 3.17
CA VAL A 18 -0.01 -5.51 3.84
C VAL A 18 0.82 -5.09 5.03
N GLN A 19 0.98 -6.00 5.98
CA GLN A 19 2.01 -5.93 7.01
C GLN A 19 3.09 -6.98 6.71
N LYS A 20 4.33 -6.53 6.58
CA LYS A 20 5.50 -7.33 6.20
C LYS A 20 6.49 -7.46 7.36
N GLY A 21 6.00 -7.84 8.52
CA GLY A 21 6.80 -8.01 9.73
C GLY A 21 7.12 -6.68 10.41
N ILE A 22 8.38 -6.51 10.82
CA ILE A 22 8.89 -5.40 11.63
C ILE A 22 10.09 -4.79 10.91
N ILE A 23 10.18 -3.47 10.89
CA ILE A 23 11.33 -2.71 10.39
C ILE A 23 12.44 -2.77 11.44
N GLU A 24 13.56 -3.42 11.13
CA GLU A 24 14.67 -3.61 12.08
C GLU A 24 15.27 -2.30 12.60
N LEU A 25 15.23 -1.23 11.79
CA LEU A 25 15.78 0.07 12.14
C LEU A 25 15.08 0.74 13.32
N ASN A 26 13.75 0.58 13.44
CA ASN A 26 12.95 1.30 14.43
C ASN A 26 12.02 0.40 15.28
N GLY A 27 11.98 -0.90 15.01
CA GLY A 27 11.12 -1.86 15.72
C GLY A 27 9.63 -1.71 15.43
N MET A 28 9.24 -0.89 14.45
CA MET A 28 7.84 -0.64 14.11
C MET A 28 7.34 -1.61 13.03
N PRO A 29 6.03 -1.87 12.95
CA PRO A 29 5.46 -2.69 11.88
C PRO A 29 5.76 -2.12 10.49
N ASP A 30 6.15 -2.99 9.56
CA ASP A 30 6.35 -2.64 8.14
C ASP A 30 5.00 -2.70 7.40
N PHE A 31 4.41 -1.55 7.10
CA PHE A 31 3.18 -1.46 6.31
C PHE A 31 3.48 -1.05 4.87
N ARG A 32 2.91 -1.75 3.89
CA ARG A 32 3.09 -1.44 2.47
C ARG A 32 1.79 -1.43 1.70
N MET A 33 1.73 -0.58 0.68
CA MET A 33 0.73 -0.63 -0.37
C MET A 33 1.29 -1.43 -1.54
N GLN A 34 0.47 -2.33 -2.08
CA GLN A 34 0.77 -3.14 -3.23
C GLN A 34 -0.24 -2.88 -4.34
N LYS A 35 0.22 -2.96 -5.60
CA LYS A 35 -0.63 -2.89 -6.79
C LYS A 35 -0.43 -4.15 -7.61
N LYS A 36 -1.53 -4.63 -8.21
CA LYS A 36 -1.49 -5.81 -9.07
C LYS A 36 -1.01 -5.42 -10.46
N ASP A 37 0.11 -5.99 -10.88
CA ASP A 37 0.61 -5.80 -12.24
C ASP A 37 -0.33 -6.48 -13.26
N TYR A 38 -0.63 -5.76 -14.34
CA TYR A 38 -1.62 -6.20 -15.32
C TYR A 38 -1.14 -7.44 -16.10
N TYR A 39 0.14 -7.54 -16.42
CA TYR A 39 0.65 -8.60 -17.30
C TYR A 39 1.00 -9.87 -16.52
N THR A 40 1.77 -9.74 -15.45
CA THR A 40 2.26 -10.83 -14.61
C THR A 40 1.22 -11.31 -13.59
N LYS A 41 0.17 -10.51 -13.33
CA LYS A 41 -0.85 -10.75 -12.30
C LYS A 41 -0.28 -10.84 -10.88
N ARG A 42 0.95 -10.39 -10.65
CA ARG A 42 1.64 -10.38 -9.35
C ARG A 42 1.37 -9.08 -8.59
N TRP A 43 1.40 -9.16 -7.26
CA TRP A 43 1.35 -8.00 -6.38
C TRP A 43 2.77 -7.46 -6.18
N ASN A 44 2.97 -6.18 -6.45
CA ASN A 44 4.25 -5.50 -6.24
C ASN A 44 4.09 -4.42 -5.17
N ASP A 45 5.09 -4.30 -4.28
CA ASP A 45 5.18 -3.20 -3.33
C ASP A 45 5.37 -1.88 -4.11
N ILE A 46 4.46 -0.93 -3.97
CA ILE A 46 4.52 0.38 -4.65
C ILE A 46 4.75 1.55 -3.69
N TYR A 47 4.43 1.37 -2.41
CA TYR A 47 4.61 2.41 -1.39
C TYR A 47 4.90 1.79 -0.02
N LEU A 48 5.85 2.37 0.71
CA LEU A 48 6.15 2.06 2.11
C LEU A 48 5.55 3.15 2.99
N PHE A 49 4.67 2.79 3.92
CA PHE A 49 4.06 3.76 4.81
C PHE A 49 5.00 4.16 5.95
N ASP A 50 5.00 5.44 6.30
CA ASP A 50 5.79 5.99 7.40
C ASP A 50 5.32 5.47 8.77
N ASN A 51 4.01 5.24 8.91
CA ASN A 51 3.41 4.73 10.14
C ASN A 51 2.04 4.05 9.87
N GLN A 52 1.49 3.43 10.92
CA GLN A 52 0.18 2.77 10.85
C GLN A 52 -0.96 3.72 10.47
N MET A 53 -0.93 4.97 10.94
CA MET A 53 -1.99 5.94 10.70
C MET A 53 -2.09 6.28 9.20
N GLN A 54 -0.96 6.51 8.53
CA GLN A 54 -0.94 6.78 7.08
C GLN A 54 -1.51 5.60 6.28
N CYS A 55 -1.17 4.37 6.69
CA CYS A 55 -1.71 3.16 6.09
C CYS A 55 -3.23 3.07 6.25
N LEU A 56 -3.75 3.33 7.46
CA LEU A 56 -5.20 3.33 7.72
C LEU A 56 -5.93 4.41 6.92
N THR A 57 -5.37 5.63 6.84
CA THR A 57 -5.95 6.70 6.02
C THR A 57 -6.06 6.29 4.55
N ALA A 58 -5.05 5.62 3.99
CA ALA A 58 -5.10 5.14 2.61
C ALA A 58 -6.09 3.98 2.40
N MET A 59 -6.41 3.21 3.45
CA MET A 59 -7.48 2.20 3.36
C MET A 59 -8.87 2.84 3.32
N GLU A 60 -9.07 3.90 4.10
CA GLU A 60 -10.35 4.62 4.21
C GLU A 60 -10.61 5.51 2.99
N ASP A 61 -9.59 6.24 2.54
CA ASP A 61 -9.63 7.15 1.40
C ASP A 61 -8.88 6.59 0.18
N ILE A 62 -9.64 6.12 -0.80
CA ILE A 62 -9.09 5.60 -2.04
C ILE A 62 -8.42 6.67 -2.89
N GLU A 63 -8.84 7.93 -2.81
CA GLU A 63 -8.20 9.03 -3.53
C GLU A 63 -6.81 9.29 -2.95
N TYR A 64 -6.64 9.14 -1.62
CA TYR A 64 -5.33 9.20 -0.99
C TYR A 64 -4.43 8.06 -1.47
N ALA A 65 -4.95 6.84 -1.56
CA ALA A 65 -4.18 5.70 -2.08
C ALA A 65 -3.74 5.92 -3.54
N LYS A 66 -4.62 6.48 -4.39
CA LYS A 66 -4.27 6.87 -5.77
C LYS A 66 -3.20 7.96 -5.81
N TRP A 67 -3.25 8.94 -4.92
CA TRP A 67 -2.25 10.01 -4.83
C TRP A 67 -0.85 9.48 -4.45
N LEU A 68 -0.78 8.43 -3.64
CA LEU A 68 0.47 7.75 -3.26
C LEU A 68 1.02 6.81 -4.35
N ASP A 69 0.24 6.51 -5.40
CA ASP A 69 0.66 5.59 -6.46
C ASP A 69 1.76 6.23 -7.35
N PRO A 70 2.94 5.60 -7.49
CA PRO A 70 4.02 6.13 -8.33
C PRO A 70 3.67 6.23 -9.83
N ASP A 71 2.61 5.56 -10.29
CA ASP A 71 2.09 5.69 -11.64
C ASP A 71 1.31 7.01 -11.86
N CYS A 72 1.28 7.90 -10.85
CA CYS A 72 0.59 9.20 -10.89
C CYS A 72 -0.89 9.06 -11.25
N VAL A 73 -1.57 8.08 -10.64
CA VAL A 73 -2.99 7.82 -10.89
C VAL A 73 -3.80 9.08 -10.53
N PRO A 74 -4.75 9.50 -11.40
CA PRO A 74 -5.65 10.60 -11.11
C PRO A 74 -6.29 10.52 -9.71
N ALA A 75 -6.02 11.51 -8.87
CA ALA A 75 -6.55 11.61 -7.52
C ALA A 75 -7.11 13.01 -7.25
N TYR A 76 -8.17 13.09 -6.43
CA TYR A 76 -8.78 14.35 -5.96
C TYR A 76 -9.11 15.33 -7.10
N ARG A 77 -9.59 14.82 -8.23
CA ARG A 77 -9.97 15.67 -9.36
C ARG A 77 -11.30 16.35 -9.09
N HIS A 78 -11.30 17.68 -9.15
CA HIS A 78 -12.51 18.48 -9.26
C HIS A 78 -12.80 18.74 -10.73
N TYR A 79 -13.91 18.21 -11.23
CA TYR A 79 -14.41 18.60 -12.54
C TYR A 79 -15.14 19.94 -12.39
N THR A 80 -14.74 20.92 -13.20
CA THR A 80 -15.41 22.22 -13.33
C THR A 80 -16.43 22.15 -14.46
#